data_AF-A0A0W0FVD2-F1
#
_entry.id   AF-A0A0W0FVD2-F1
#
_cell.length_a   1.000
_cell.length_b   1.000
_cell.length_c   1.000
_cell.angle_alpha   90.00
_cell.angle_beta   90.00
_cell.angle_gamma   90.00
#
_symmetry.space_group_name_H-M   'P 1'
#
loop_
_entity.id
_entity.type
_entity.pdbx_description
1 polymer ?
#
loop_
_entity_poly.entity_id
_entity_poly.type
_entity_poly.pdbx_seq_one_letter_code
_entity_poly.pdbx_strand_id
1 'polypeptide(L)'
;MRVILISLLPLITLISAYTWPSPQIDELEDIIYLQSGYQRRGFRDGILGCTFVPAGSKDRQASSEWLRTAFHDMITHDKAAGTGGLDASLMYELDRPENQGVVGLNDTFGFFFSFHNSRASMADLVAIGVYASVRECGGPVVPIRGGRIDAHEAGPAGVPEPKTDLETTTARFATAGFTTEDMIAMVACGHTLGGVHGNNHPEVTGNNSAANFPKFDSTTFKFDNNVVTEYLQGNTTNPLVVGPDEMNSDKRVFSADKNVTMQSLADPSTFRTSCASILERMINTVPASVTLTDVITPIDIKPSALQVYLANATAIHLEGAIRVRITERTPPDSVSMPYIDHNGNSCDTCTISTRPAIFQGGSGTGYDDSFKFYEFSTSLPIETSISTFNVAFAGENHDNSGGGFPIRTEILHQPQ
;
A
#
# COMPACT_ATOMS: atom_id res chain seq x y z
N MET A 1 57.15 17.74 -3.44
CA MET A 1 55.73 17.42 -3.68
C MET A 1 55.39 16.12 -2.96
N ARG A 2 54.67 16.19 -1.82
CA ARG A 2 54.13 15.01 -1.13
C ARG A 2 52.74 14.73 -1.73
N VAL A 3 52.58 13.60 -2.39
CA VAL A 3 51.28 13.13 -2.89
C VAL A 3 50.55 12.50 -1.69
N ILE A 4 49.46 13.12 -1.26
CA ILE A 4 48.54 12.56 -0.26
C ILE A 4 47.54 11.71 -1.06
N LEU A 5 47.62 10.39 -0.96
CA LEU A 5 46.55 9.50 -1.40
C LEU A 5 45.42 9.56 -0.37
N ILE A 6 44.32 10.21 -0.73
CA ILE A 6 43.06 10.13 0.00
C ILE A 6 42.37 8.84 -0.48
N SER A 7 42.35 7.80 0.36
CA SER A 7 41.51 6.63 0.10
C SER A 7 40.06 7.02 0.35
N LEU A 8 39.27 7.15 -0.72
CA LEU A 8 37.81 7.14 -0.59
C LEU A 8 37.39 5.71 -0.23
N LEU A 9 37.12 5.46 1.05
CA LEU A 9 36.31 4.31 1.45
C LEU A 9 34.88 4.53 0.95
N PRO A 10 34.26 3.55 0.28
CA PRO A 10 32.85 3.63 -0.04
C PRO A 10 32.06 3.69 1.26
N LEU A 11 31.24 4.73 1.42
CA LEU A 11 30.25 4.81 2.49
C LEU A 11 29.23 3.71 2.20
N ILE A 12 29.40 2.53 2.80
CA ILE A 12 28.34 1.53 2.84
C ILE A 12 27.28 2.12 3.78
N THR A 13 26.26 2.75 3.21
CA THR A 13 25.03 3.02 3.93
C THR A 13 24.42 1.67 4.26
N LEU A 14 24.71 1.15 5.45
CA LEU A 14 23.93 0.08 6.04
C LEU A 14 22.51 0.63 6.17
N ILE A 15 21.63 0.23 5.26
CA ILE A 15 20.19 0.44 5.44
C ILE A 15 19.84 -0.42 6.64
N SER A 16 19.79 0.21 7.83
CA SER A 16 19.24 -0.44 9.00
C SER A 16 17.76 -0.69 8.72
N ALA A 17 17.35 -1.96 8.74
CA ALA A 17 15.92 -2.28 8.78
C ALA A 17 15.27 -1.51 9.96
N TYR A 18 14.02 -1.09 9.80
CA TYR A 18 13.33 -0.38 10.87
C TYR A 18 13.18 -1.31 12.10
N THR A 19 13.19 -0.71 13.28
CA THR A 19 13.05 -1.40 14.55
C THR A 19 11.65 -1.21 15.13
N TRP A 20 11.14 -2.23 15.80
CA TRP A 20 9.86 -2.14 16.51
C TRP A 20 10.03 -1.57 17.93
N PRO A 21 9.11 -0.75 18.46
CA PRO A 21 7.94 -0.19 17.78
C PRO A 21 8.30 1.02 16.91
N SER A 22 7.61 1.14 15.79
CA SER A 22 7.61 2.32 14.92
C SER A 22 6.19 2.86 14.77
N PRO A 23 5.85 4.00 15.40
CA PRO A 23 4.51 4.59 15.28
C PRO A 23 4.09 4.91 13.84
N GLN A 24 5.05 5.17 12.94
CA GLN A 24 4.77 5.49 11.54
C GLN A 24 4.65 4.25 10.63
N ILE A 25 5.21 3.10 11.03
CA ILE A 25 5.35 1.93 10.15
C ILE A 25 4.52 0.74 10.63
N ASP A 26 4.45 0.47 11.93
CA ASP A 26 3.91 -0.78 12.46
C ASP A 26 2.50 -1.09 11.97
N GLU A 27 1.61 -0.08 12.02
CA GLU A 27 0.22 -0.25 11.60
C GLU A 27 0.11 -0.48 10.09
N LEU A 28 0.81 0.33 9.29
CA LEU A 28 0.81 0.22 7.83
C LEU A 28 1.40 -1.11 7.36
N GLU A 29 2.48 -1.57 7.98
CA GLU A 29 3.12 -2.84 7.66
C GLU A 29 2.18 -4.03 7.89
N ASP A 30 1.42 -4.04 8.99
CA ASP A 30 0.39 -5.08 9.20
C ASP A 30 -0.72 -4.99 8.14
N ILE A 31 -1.17 -3.78 7.78
CA ILE A 31 -2.20 -3.59 6.75
C ILE A 31 -1.72 -4.06 5.38
N ILE A 32 -0.43 -3.86 5.04
CA ILE A 32 0.17 -4.25 3.76
C ILE A 32 0.42 -5.76 3.69
N TYR A 33 0.91 -6.39 4.77
CA TYR A 33 1.43 -7.76 4.71
C TYR A 33 0.56 -8.82 5.41
N LEU A 34 -0.33 -8.48 6.35
CA LEU A 34 -1.20 -9.46 7.02
C LEU A 34 -2.58 -9.53 6.37
N GLN A 35 -2.66 -10.20 5.23
CA GLN A 35 -3.91 -10.26 4.46
C GLN A 35 -4.85 -11.42 4.84
N SER A 36 -4.31 -12.56 5.21
CA SER A 36 -5.08 -13.76 5.57
C SER A 36 -4.48 -14.48 6.78
N GLY A 37 -5.27 -15.37 7.38
CA GLY A 37 -4.87 -16.18 8.53
C GLY A 37 -4.93 -15.45 9.87
N TYR A 38 -4.13 -15.93 10.82
CA TYR A 38 -4.10 -15.46 12.20
C TYR A 38 -3.70 -13.98 12.28
N GLN A 39 -4.42 -13.21 13.09
CA GLN A 39 -4.24 -11.74 13.24
C GLN A 39 -4.26 -10.97 11.92
N ARG A 40 -4.95 -11.49 10.88
CA ARG A 40 -5.13 -10.79 9.61
C ARG A 40 -5.74 -9.40 9.79
N ARG A 41 -5.25 -8.44 9.01
CA ARG A 41 -5.89 -7.15 8.75
C ARG A 41 -6.90 -7.25 7.62
N GLY A 42 -6.60 -8.01 6.57
CA GLY A 42 -7.57 -8.33 5.52
C GLY A 42 -7.91 -7.17 4.57
N PHE A 43 -6.98 -6.24 4.35
CA PHE A 43 -7.20 -5.12 3.44
C PHE A 43 -7.57 -5.57 2.02
N ARG A 44 -7.02 -6.70 1.55
CA ARG A 44 -7.35 -7.29 0.25
C ARG A 44 -8.81 -7.73 0.08
N ASP A 45 -9.59 -7.84 1.15
CA ASP A 45 -10.98 -8.34 1.08
C ASP A 45 -11.86 -7.47 0.19
N GLY A 46 -11.56 -6.18 0.08
CA GLY A 46 -12.26 -5.25 -0.80
C GLY A 46 -12.00 -5.47 -2.29
N ILE A 47 -11.04 -6.31 -2.68
CA ILE A 47 -10.62 -6.54 -4.06
C ILE A 47 -10.38 -8.02 -4.39
N LEU A 48 -10.77 -8.94 -3.51
CA LEU A 48 -10.39 -10.35 -3.53
C LEU A 48 -10.48 -11.02 -4.92
N GLY A 49 -9.38 -11.66 -5.32
CA GLY A 49 -9.23 -12.38 -6.58
C GLY A 49 -9.27 -11.50 -7.83
N CYS A 50 -9.13 -10.16 -7.68
CA CYS A 50 -9.32 -9.15 -8.72
C CYS A 50 -10.73 -9.13 -9.36
N THR A 51 -11.60 -10.07 -8.99
CA THR A 51 -12.96 -10.26 -9.51
C THR A 51 -14.02 -9.71 -8.57
N PHE A 52 -13.61 -9.14 -7.44
CA PHE A 52 -14.54 -8.60 -6.46
C PHE A 52 -15.38 -7.47 -7.03
N VAL A 53 -16.69 -7.60 -6.83
CA VAL A 53 -17.73 -6.68 -7.29
C VAL A 53 -18.37 -5.99 -6.08
N PRO A 54 -18.09 -4.68 -5.86
CA PRO A 54 -18.71 -3.93 -4.77
C PRO A 54 -20.24 -4.02 -4.79
N ALA A 55 -20.85 -4.21 -3.61
CA ALA A 55 -22.30 -4.36 -3.44
C ALA A 55 -22.95 -5.45 -4.33
N GLY A 56 -22.17 -6.41 -4.84
CA GLY A 56 -22.65 -7.43 -5.78
C GLY A 56 -23.00 -6.89 -7.18
N SER A 57 -22.62 -5.65 -7.49
CA SER A 57 -22.84 -5.04 -8.80
C SER A 57 -21.84 -5.60 -9.81
N LYS A 58 -22.31 -6.48 -10.70
CA LYS A 58 -21.49 -7.12 -11.74
C LYS A 58 -20.83 -6.12 -12.72
N ASP A 59 -21.31 -4.89 -12.69
CA ASP A 59 -20.90 -3.81 -13.56
C ASP A 59 -19.85 -2.90 -12.92
N ARG A 60 -19.20 -3.37 -11.84
CA ARG A 60 -18.16 -2.64 -11.10
C ARG A 60 -16.94 -3.50 -10.85
N GLN A 61 -15.82 -2.87 -10.55
CA GLN A 61 -14.55 -3.55 -10.28
C GLN A 61 -13.74 -2.74 -9.28
N ALA A 62 -13.69 -3.24 -8.04
CA ALA A 62 -13.08 -2.52 -6.93
C ALA A 62 -11.60 -2.19 -7.16
N SER A 63 -10.85 -3.12 -7.77
CA SER A 63 -9.42 -2.90 -8.03
C SER A 63 -9.15 -1.70 -8.93
N SER A 64 -9.98 -1.51 -9.97
CA SER A 64 -9.92 -0.33 -10.84
C SER A 64 -10.43 0.94 -10.15
N GLU A 65 -11.42 0.84 -9.26
CA GLU A 65 -11.92 1.99 -8.49
C GLU A 65 -10.86 2.52 -7.51
N TRP A 66 -10.06 1.64 -6.90
CA TRP A 66 -8.97 2.04 -6.01
C TRP A 66 -7.81 2.69 -6.77
N LEU A 67 -7.43 2.16 -7.93
CA LEU A 67 -6.44 2.79 -8.81
C LEU A 67 -6.90 4.18 -9.27
N ARG A 68 -8.17 4.28 -9.68
CA ARG A 68 -8.78 5.55 -10.06
C ARG A 68 -8.77 6.54 -8.90
N THR A 69 -9.14 6.11 -7.70
CA THR A 69 -9.14 6.95 -6.49
C THR A 69 -7.77 7.58 -6.27
N ALA A 70 -6.70 6.79 -6.36
CA ALA A 70 -5.34 7.31 -6.21
C ALA A 70 -4.93 8.30 -7.30
N PHE A 71 -5.27 8.04 -8.56
CA PHE A 71 -4.97 8.98 -9.65
C PHE A 71 -5.71 10.31 -9.48
N HIS A 72 -7.01 10.25 -9.17
CA HIS A 72 -7.86 11.43 -9.01
C HIS A 72 -7.42 12.31 -7.83
N ASP A 73 -6.96 11.69 -6.74
CA ASP A 73 -6.41 12.41 -5.59
C ASP A 73 -5.06 13.05 -5.94
N MET A 74 -4.18 12.33 -6.65
CA MET A 74 -2.82 12.76 -6.93
C MET A 74 -2.70 13.85 -8.01
N ILE A 75 -3.41 13.73 -9.13
CA ILE A 75 -3.04 14.41 -10.38
C ILE A 75 -3.19 15.94 -10.35
N THR A 76 -3.89 16.49 -9.35
CA THR A 76 -4.03 17.93 -9.13
C THR A 76 -2.86 18.53 -8.32
N HIS A 77 -1.82 17.74 -8.04
CA HIS A 77 -0.56 18.20 -7.46
C HIS A 77 0.05 19.35 -8.27
N ASP A 78 0.51 20.38 -7.56
CA ASP A 78 1.34 21.43 -8.12
C ASP A 78 2.75 21.31 -7.56
N LYS A 79 3.67 20.79 -8.39
CA LYS A 79 5.06 20.58 -8.01
C LYS A 79 5.80 21.88 -7.72
N ALA A 80 5.44 22.98 -8.39
CA ALA A 80 6.10 24.27 -8.21
C ALA A 80 5.64 24.95 -6.91
N ALA A 81 4.35 24.85 -6.60
CA ALA A 81 3.79 25.34 -5.33
C ALA A 81 4.09 24.39 -4.15
N GLY A 82 4.32 23.10 -4.43
CA GLY A 82 4.52 22.07 -3.41
C GLY A 82 3.23 21.67 -2.69
N THR A 83 2.09 21.75 -3.35
CA THR A 83 0.75 21.54 -2.77
C THR A 83 -0.01 20.41 -3.47
N GLY A 84 -0.99 19.80 -2.80
CA GLY A 84 -1.76 18.68 -3.32
C GLY A 84 -0.92 17.42 -3.52
N GLY A 85 -1.42 16.45 -4.28
CA GLY A 85 -0.83 15.12 -4.42
C GLY A 85 -1.68 14.09 -3.69
N LEU A 86 -1.09 12.95 -3.35
CA LEU A 86 -1.79 11.89 -2.65
C LEU A 86 -1.96 12.25 -1.16
N ASP A 87 -2.94 13.08 -0.85
CA ASP A 87 -3.24 13.61 0.48
C ASP A 87 -4.70 13.37 0.91
N ALA A 88 -5.47 12.57 0.17
CA ALA A 88 -6.87 12.29 0.41
C ALA A 88 -7.81 13.51 0.33
N SER A 89 -7.41 14.61 -0.34
CA SER A 89 -8.29 15.75 -0.61
C SER A 89 -9.52 15.36 -1.44
N LEU A 90 -9.44 14.29 -2.24
CA LEU A 90 -10.54 13.80 -3.08
C LEU A 90 -11.84 13.53 -2.31
N MET A 91 -11.76 13.22 -1.00
CA MET A 91 -12.95 13.08 -0.15
C MET A 91 -13.84 14.33 -0.10
N TYR A 92 -13.26 15.51 -0.35
CA TYR A 92 -13.94 16.81 -0.36
C TYR A 92 -14.31 17.27 -1.78
N GLU A 93 -14.10 16.43 -2.80
CA GLU A 93 -14.15 16.82 -4.22
C GLU A 93 -15.18 16.01 -5.03
N LEU A 94 -16.00 15.23 -4.34
CA LEU A 94 -16.88 14.23 -4.95
C LEU A 94 -18.04 14.83 -5.76
N ASP A 95 -18.33 16.12 -5.61
CA ASP A 95 -19.35 16.84 -6.37
C ASP A 95 -18.84 17.39 -7.72
N ARG A 96 -17.53 17.30 -7.98
CA ARG A 96 -16.92 17.84 -9.20
C ARG A 96 -17.24 16.97 -10.42
N PRO A 97 -17.49 17.58 -11.59
CA PRO A 97 -17.74 16.84 -12.83
C PRO A 97 -16.64 15.85 -13.20
N GLU A 98 -15.38 16.21 -12.94
CA GLU A 98 -14.22 15.37 -13.18
C GLU A 98 -14.15 14.11 -12.29
N ASN A 99 -14.96 14.05 -11.22
CA ASN A 99 -15.08 12.95 -10.28
C ASN A 99 -16.41 12.17 -10.42
N GLN A 100 -17.08 12.28 -11.56
CA GLN A 100 -18.33 11.54 -11.83
C GLN A 100 -18.19 10.02 -11.58
N GLY A 101 -19.29 9.35 -11.21
CA GLY A 101 -19.21 7.95 -10.74
C GLY A 101 -18.87 7.86 -9.25
N VAL A 102 -19.38 8.82 -8.47
CA VAL A 102 -19.12 9.03 -7.03
C VAL A 102 -19.37 7.81 -6.16
N VAL A 103 -20.29 6.91 -6.56
CA VAL A 103 -20.57 5.67 -5.82
C VAL A 103 -19.29 4.82 -5.67
N GLY A 104 -18.45 4.75 -6.70
CA GLY A 104 -17.17 4.03 -6.63
C GLY A 104 -16.17 4.66 -5.65
N LEU A 105 -16.08 5.99 -5.67
CA LEU A 105 -15.19 6.74 -4.76
C LEU A 105 -15.67 6.64 -3.31
N ASN A 106 -16.98 6.79 -3.06
CA ASN A 106 -17.59 6.64 -1.74
C ASN A 106 -17.39 5.23 -1.17
N ASP A 107 -17.58 4.19 -1.98
CA ASP A 107 -17.36 2.82 -1.50
C ASP A 107 -15.88 2.54 -1.21
N THR A 108 -14.98 3.12 -2.00
CA THR A 108 -13.52 3.03 -1.77
C THR A 108 -13.15 3.65 -0.43
N PHE A 109 -13.53 4.91 -0.19
CA PHE A 109 -13.27 5.58 1.08
C PHE A 109 -14.02 4.93 2.25
N GLY A 110 -15.24 4.45 2.04
CA GLY A 110 -16.02 3.72 3.04
C GLY A 110 -15.36 2.42 3.47
N PHE A 111 -14.75 1.69 2.54
CA PHE A 111 -13.94 0.52 2.86
C PHE A 111 -12.65 0.90 3.62
N PHE A 112 -11.90 1.87 3.11
CA PHE A 112 -10.65 2.34 3.74
C PHE A 112 -10.88 2.90 5.15
N PHE A 113 -12.03 3.52 5.42
CA PHE A 113 -12.37 4.02 6.75
C PHE A 113 -12.30 2.94 7.85
N SER A 114 -12.51 1.66 7.51
CA SER A 114 -12.38 0.55 8.47
C SER A 114 -10.94 0.28 8.93
N PHE A 115 -9.95 0.88 8.26
CA PHE A 115 -8.53 0.78 8.55
C PHE A 115 -7.94 2.12 9.02
N HIS A 116 -8.67 3.22 8.86
CA HIS A 116 -8.22 4.57 9.24
C HIS A 116 -8.07 4.69 10.75
N ASN A 117 -6.93 5.21 11.19
CA ASN A 117 -6.67 5.54 12.59
C ASN A 117 -5.48 6.49 12.70
N SER A 118 -5.10 6.87 13.92
CA SER A 118 -3.98 7.79 14.17
C SER A 118 -2.60 7.30 13.69
N ARG A 119 -2.48 6.02 13.31
CA ARG A 119 -1.28 5.41 12.73
C ARG A 119 -1.45 4.96 11.27
N ALA A 120 -2.61 5.20 10.68
CA ALA A 120 -2.92 4.93 9.27
C ALA A 120 -3.83 6.02 8.71
N SER A 121 -3.20 7.02 8.05
CA SER A 121 -3.90 8.11 7.37
C SER A 121 -4.72 7.58 6.19
N MET A 122 -5.75 8.30 5.77
CA MET A 122 -6.54 7.92 4.61
C MET A 122 -5.68 7.95 3.35
N ALA A 123 -4.80 8.94 3.23
CA ALA A 123 -3.84 9.05 2.14
C ALA A 123 -2.89 7.83 2.06
N ASP A 124 -2.41 7.31 3.19
CA ASP A 124 -1.62 6.07 3.21
C ASP A 124 -2.47 4.86 2.78
N LEU A 125 -3.74 4.79 3.17
CA LEU A 125 -4.65 3.72 2.74
C LEU A 125 -4.94 3.76 1.24
N VAL A 126 -5.06 4.96 0.63
CA VAL A 126 -5.18 5.11 -0.83
C VAL A 126 -3.93 4.57 -1.53
N ALA A 127 -2.73 4.85 -1.01
CA ALA A 127 -1.48 4.29 -1.55
C ALA A 127 -1.43 2.77 -1.43
N ILE A 128 -1.82 2.21 -0.27
CA ILE A 128 -1.91 0.76 -0.06
C ILE A 128 -2.97 0.15 -1.00
N GLY A 129 -4.05 0.88 -1.31
CA GLY A 129 -5.05 0.52 -2.31
C GLY A 129 -4.45 0.25 -3.68
N VAL A 130 -3.53 1.09 -4.15
CA VAL A 130 -2.81 0.88 -5.43
C VAL A 130 -1.99 -0.41 -5.37
N TYR A 131 -1.19 -0.60 -4.32
CA TYR A 131 -0.42 -1.83 -4.15
C TYR A 131 -1.32 -3.06 -4.14
N ALA A 132 -2.37 -3.06 -3.32
CA ALA A 132 -3.28 -4.19 -3.20
C ALA A 132 -3.94 -4.51 -4.55
N SER A 133 -4.46 -3.50 -5.27
CA SER A 133 -5.09 -3.67 -6.59
C SER A 133 -4.14 -4.29 -7.61
N VAL A 134 -2.92 -3.76 -7.72
CA VAL A 134 -1.93 -4.29 -8.66
C VAL A 134 -1.56 -5.73 -8.31
N ARG A 135 -1.28 -6.00 -7.02
CA ARG A 135 -0.85 -7.32 -6.55
C ARG A 135 -1.91 -8.39 -6.68
N GLU A 136 -3.14 -8.08 -6.28
CA GLU A 136 -4.27 -8.99 -6.34
C GLU A 136 -4.61 -9.38 -7.79
N CYS A 137 -4.38 -8.46 -8.73
CA CYS A 137 -4.59 -8.68 -10.16
C CYS A 137 -3.37 -9.29 -10.89
N GLY A 138 -2.33 -9.73 -10.15
CA GLY A 138 -1.16 -10.41 -10.71
C GLY A 138 -0.06 -9.48 -11.25
N GLY A 139 -0.14 -8.18 -10.97
CA GLY A 139 0.81 -7.16 -11.37
C GLY A 139 2.14 -7.19 -10.58
N PRO A 140 3.03 -6.21 -10.83
CA PRO A 140 4.30 -6.09 -10.13
C PRO A 140 4.13 -5.59 -8.68
N VAL A 141 5.20 -5.68 -7.89
CA VAL A 141 5.27 -5.01 -6.58
C VAL A 141 5.41 -3.50 -6.79
N VAL A 142 4.48 -2.73 -6.22
CA VAL A 142 4.58 -1.27 -6.10
C VAL A 142 5.08 -0.97 -4.67
N PRO A 143 6.32 -0.46 -4.49
CA PRO A 143 6.84 -0.15 -3.17
C PRO A 143 5.99 0.88 -2.43
N ILE A 144 5.66 0.58 -1.17
CA ILE A 144 4.88 1.48 -0.31
C ILE A 144 5.80 2.17 0.68
N ARG A 145 5.65 3.49 0.79
CA ARG A 145 6.18 4.33 1.88
C ARG A 145 5.01 4.81 2.72
N GLY A 146 5.21 5.11 3.99
CA GLY A 146 4.18 5.65 4.88
C GLY A 146 4.42 7.13 5.21
N GLY A 147 3.51 7.69 6.02
CA GLY A 147 3.67 9.03 6.60
C GLY A 147 2.95 10.12 5.82
N ARG A 148 2.00 9.78 4.95
CA ARG A 148 1.13 10.77 4.32
C ARG A 148 0.25 11.46 5.36
N ILE A 149 -0.11 12.69 5.06
CA ILE A 149 -0.94 13.52 5.93
C ILE A 149 -2.24 13.80 5.19
N ASP A 150 -3.37 13.52 5.85
CA ASP A 150 -4.70 13.75 5.29
C ASP A 150 -4.96 15.26 5.16
N ALA A 151 -5.45 15.68 3.99
CA ALA A 151 -5.96 17.02 3.75
C ALA A 151 -7.23 17.28 4.58
N HIS A 152 -7.46 18.55 4.89
CA HIS A 152 -8.65 19.00 5.63
C HIS A 152 -9.65 19.77 4.76
N GLU A 153 -9.32 19.95 3.49
CA GLU A 153 -10.14 20.65 2.50
C GLU A 153 -9.85 20.09 1.10
N ALA A 154 -10.66 20.52 0.14
CA ALA A 154 -10.51 20.13 -1.25
C ALA A 154 -9.26 20.75 -1.89
N GLY A 155 -8.57 19.98 -2.73
CA GLY A 155 -7.50 20.45 -3.61
C GLY A 155 -8.03 21.25 -4.80
N PRO A 156 -7.18 21.79 -5.67
CA PRO A 156 -7.63 22.46 -6.88
C PRO A 156 -8.33 21.47 -7.84
N ALA A 157 -9.26 21.96 -8.66
CA ALA A 157 -9.82 21.16 -9.74
C ALA A 157 -8.80 20.99 -10.88
N GLY A 158 -8.95 19.96 -11.71
CA GLY A 158 -8.06 19.74 -12.85
C GLY A 158 -7.79 18.28 -13.20
N VAL A 159 -8.57 17.34 -12.71
CA VAL A 159 -8.45 15.93 -13.15
C VAL A 159 -8.80 15.84 -14.65
N PRO A 160 -7.95 15.25 -15.51
CA PRO A 160 -8.26 15.07 -16.93
C PRO A 160 -9.55 14.27 -17.17
N GLU A 161 -10.52 14.88 -17.86
CA GLU A 161 -11.74 14.22 -18.35
C GLU A 161 -11.51 13.59 -19.74
N PRO A 162 -12.34 12.62 -20.19
CA PRO A 162 -12.25 12.01 -21.52
C PRO A 162 -12.25 13.00 -22.70
N LYS A 163 -12.89 14.16 -22.53
CA LYS A 163 -12.96 15.24 -23.53
C LYS A 163 -11.81 16.24 -23.47
N THR A 164 -10.94 16.16 -22.45
CA THR A 164 -9.81 17.08 -22.29
C THR A 164 -8.85 16.89 -23.45
N ASP A 165 -8.42 17.99 -24.08
CA ASP A 165 -7.45 17.92 -25.17
C ASP A 165 -6.07 17.47 -24.68
N LEU A 166 -5.22 17.04 -25.63
CA LEU A 166 -3.91 16.50 -25.32
C LEU A 166 -2.95 17.55 -24.73
N GLU A 167 -3.05 18.81 -25.18
CA GLU A 167 -2.20 19.90 -24.69
C GLU A 167 -2.46 20.18 -23.21
N THR A 168 -3.73 20.33 -22.84
CA THR A 168 -4.18 20.55 -21.46
C THR A 168 -3.86 19.34 -20.59
N THR A 169 -4.10 18.12 -21.09
CA THR A 169 -3.76 16.89 -20.36
C THR A 169 -2.25 16.82 -20.09
N THR A 170 -1.42 17.06 -21.11
CA THR A 170 0.05 17.06 -20.95
C THR A 170 0.51 18.15 -19.98
N ALA A 171 -0.09 19.34 -20.03
CA ALA A 171 0.23 20.43 -19.11
C ALA A 171 -0.12 20.11 -17.65
N ARG A 172 -1.24 19.41 -17.40
CA ARG A 172 -1.62 18.94 -16.06
C ARG A 172 -0.64 17.91 -15.51
N PHE A 173 -0.27 16.90 -16.30
CA PHE A 173 0.78 15.94 -15.91
C PHE A 173 2.12 16.65 -15.65
N ALA A 174 2.51 17.60 -16.49
CA ALA A 174 3.73 18.39 -16.28
C ALA A 174 3.70 19.22 -14.99
N THR A 175 2.54 19.80 -14.64
CA THR A 175 2.31 20.52 -13.38
C THR A 175 2.47 19.61 -12.17
N ALA A 176 1.96 18.38 -12.26
CA ALA A 176 2.16 17.32 -11.27
C ALA A 176 3.58 16.73 -11.28
N GLY A 177 4.44 17.13 -12.22
CA GLY A 177 5.84 16.71 -12.29
C GLY A 177 6.14 15.49 -13.15
N PHE A 178 5.23 15.12 -14.05
CA PHE A 178 5.34 13.96 -14.94
C PHE A 178 5.57 14.37 -16.39
N THR A 179 6.36 13.58 -17.11
CA THR A 179 6.63 13.76 -18.54
C THR A 179 5.51 13.19 -19.42
N THR A 180 5.57 13.41 -20.73
CA THR A 180 4.65 12.76 -21.68
C THR A 180 4.78 11.23 -21.68
N GLU A 181 5.99 10.70 -21.54
CA GLU A 181 6.22 9.26 -21.40
C GLU A 181 5.58 8.72 -20.10
N ASP A 182 5.75 9.45 -19.00
CA ASP A 182 5.10 9.12 -17.73
C ASP A 182 3.57 9.12 -17.83
N MET A 183 2.99 10.11 -18.53
CA MET A 183 1.56 10.18 -18.80
C MET A 183 1.07 8.95 -19.56
N ILE A 184 1.76 8.56 -20.63
CA ILE A 184 1.40 7.37 -21.42
C ILE A 184 1.48 6.11 -20.56
N ALA A 185 2.59 5.93 -19.83
CA ALA A 185 2.79 4.79 -18.97
C ALA A 185 1.74 4.72 -17.84
N MET A 186 1.46 5.83 -17.17
CA MET A 186 0.47 5.87 -16.09
C MET A 186 -0.93 5.51 -16.57
N VAL A 187 -1.36 6.07 -17.72
CA VAL A 187 -2.67 5.74 -18.31
C VAL A 187 -2.72 4.27 -18.73
N ALA A 188 -1.70 3.75 -19.42
CA ALA A 188 -1.67 2.33 -19.81
C ALA A 188 -1.68 1.38 -18.58
N CYS A 189 -0.89 1.69 -17.54
CA CYS A 189 -0.82 0.88 -16.32
C CYS A 189 -2.09 0.96 -15.47
N GLY A 190 -2.82 2.08 -15.50
CA GLY A 190 -4.13 2.19 -14.86
C GLY A 190 -5.21 1.48 -15.66
N HIS A 191 -5.26 1.71 -16.96
CA HIS A 191 -6.30 1.22 -17.86
C HIS A 191 -6.13 -0.23 -18.32
N THR A 192 -5.12 -0.98 -17.85
CA THR A 192 -5.21 -2.47 -17.93
C THR A 192 -6.32 -3.03 -17.02
N LEU A 193 -6.80 -2.25 -16.03
CA LEU A 193 -7.91 -2.64 -15.18
C LEU A 193 -9.10 -1.70 -15.35
N GLY A 194 -10.31 -2.28 -15.44
CA GLY A 194 -11.55 -1.53 -15.42
C GLY A 194 -12.10 -1.17 -16.82
N GLY A 195 -12.84 -0.08 -16.87
CA GLY A 195 -13.58 0.34 -18.07
C GLY A 195 -14.37 1.62 -17.83
N VAL A 196 -15.30 1.91 -18.73
CA VAL A 196 -16.14 3.10 -18.66
C VAL A 196 -17.57 2.73 -18.33
N HIS A 197 -18.14 3.30 -17.26
CA HIS A 197 -19.53 3.09 -16.90
C HIS A 197 -20.44 3.97 -17.77
N GLY A 198 -21.29 3.35 -18.59
CA GLY A 198 -22.11 4.04 -19.57
C GLY A 198 -23.20 4.93 -18.97
N ASN A 199 -23.74 4.60 -17.80
CA ASN A 199 -24.66 5.47 -17.06
C ASN A 199 -24.01 6.77 -16.54
N ASN A 200 -22.68 6.79 -16.40
CA ASN A 200 -21.92 7.98 -16.06
C ASN A 200 -21.42 8.70 -17.32
N HIS A 201 -20.97 7.95 -18.31
CA HIS A 201 -20.38 8.49 -19.54
C HIS A 201 -21.05 7.92 -20.80
N PRO A 202 -22.33 8.25 -21.05
CA PRO A 202 -23.04 7.77 -22.24
C PRO A 202 -22.45 8.32 -23.53
N GLU A 203 -21.83 9.50 -23.49
CA GLU A 203 -21.11 10.12 -24.61
C GLU A 203 -19.86 9.36 -25.03
N VAL A 204 -19.23 8.62 -24.11
CA VAL A 204 -18.06 7.78 -24.40
C VAL A 204 -18.52 6.42 -24.96
N THR A 205 -19.52 5.81 -24.31
CA THR A 205 -19.90 4.42 -24.56
C THR A 205 -21.04 4.26 -25.57
N GLY A 206 -21.76 5.33 -25.88
CA GLY A 206 -22.97 5.32 -26.71
C GLY A 206 -24.20 4.68 -26.06
N ASN A 207 -24.13 4.28 -24.79
CA ASN A 207 -25.21 3.57 -24.09
C ASN A 207 -25.24 3.92 -22.60
N ASN A 208 -26.36 4.50 -22.14
CA ASN A 208 -26.53 5.03 -20.77
C ASN A 208 -26.99 3.99 -19.73
N SER A 209 -27.03 2.71 -20.07
CA SER A 209 -27.41 1.64 -19.13
C SER A 209 -26.38 1.50 -18.01
N ALA A 210 -26.84 1.28 -16.77
CA ALA A 210 -25.97 0.94 -15.64
C ALA A 210 -25.22 -0.38 -15.85
N ALA A 211 -25.76 -1.28 -16.68
CA ALA A 211 -25.11 -2.54 -17.05
C ALA A 211 -24.07 -2.39 -18.18
N ASN A 212 -23.95 -1.19 -18.76
CA ASN A 212 -22.99 -0.94 -19.82
C ASN A 212 -21.63 -0.56 -19.21
N PHE A 213 -20.73 -1.54 -19.12
CA PHE A 213 -19.38 -1.34 -18.58
C PHE A 213 -18.32 -1.90 -19.55
N PRO A 214 -18.17 -1.32 -20.76
CA PRO A 214 -17.11 -1.70 -21.70
C PRO A 214 -15.73 -1.54 -21.06
N LYS A 215 -14.93 -2.59 -21.18
CA LYS A 215 -13.59 -2.69 -20.60
C LYS A 215 -12.54 -2.05 -21.50
N PHE A 216 -11.43 -1.65 -20.88
CA PHE A 216 -10.31 -1.05 -21.58
C PHE A 216 -9.47 -2.08 -22.37
N ASP A 217 -9.50 -3.35 -21.98
CA ASP A 217 -8.89 -4.46 -22.73
C ASP A 217 -9.70 -5.76 -22.60
N SER A 218 -9.24 -6.84 -23.26
CA SER A 218 -9.92 -8.13 -23.22
C SER A 218 -9.71 -8.95 -21.93
N THR A 219 -8.79 -8.53 -21.05
CA THR A 219 -8.33 -9.28 -19.87
C THR A 219 -8.74 -8.66 -18.54
N THR A 220 -9.88 -7.95 -18.50
CA THR A 220 -10.65 -7.44 -17.33
C THR A 220 -10.11 -7.60 -15.89
N PHE A 221 -9.69 -8.79 -15.47
CA PHE A 221 -9.26 -9.11 -14.09
C PHE A 221 -7.77 -9.46 -13.99
N LYS A 222 -6.94 -9.00 -14.92
CA LYS A 222 -5.50 -9.24 -14.95
C LYS A 222 -4.76 -7.94 -15.18
N PHE A 223 -3.69 -7.76 -14.44
CA PHE A 223 -2.74 -6.69 -14.67
C PHE A 223 -1.69 -7.19 -15.68
N ASP A 224 -1.97 -7.03 -16.96
CA ASP A 224 -1.12 -7.44 -18.08
C ASP A 224 -1.03 -6.32 -19.14
N ASN A 225 -0.37 -6.57 -20.26
CA ASN A 225 -0.13 -5.54 -21.27
C ASN A 225 -1.10 -5.61 -22.46
N ASN A 226 -2.29 -6.17 -22.28
CA ASN A 226 -3.29 -6.28 -23.35
C ASN A 226 -3.81 -4.92 -23.81
N VAL A 227 -4.06 -3.98 -22.89
CA VAL A 227 -4.40 -2.59 -23.25
C VAL A 227 -3.39 -1.97 -24.23
N VAL A 228 -2.12 -2.36 -24.15
CA VAL A 228 -1.06 -1.91 -25.04
C VAL A 228 -1.04 -2.69 -26.35
N THR A 229 -1.01 -4.03 -26.27
CA THR A 229 -0.86 -4.88 -27.46
C THR A 229 -2.07 -4.81 -28.37
N GLU A 230 -3.28 -4.75 -27.81
CA GLU A 230 -4.52 -4.60 -28.58
C GLU A 230 -4.62 -3.24 -29.28
N TYR A 231 -4.16 -2.17 -28.60
CA TYR A 231 -4.06 -0.83 -29.19
C TYR A 231 -3.12 -0.84 -30.41
N LEU A 232 -1.91 -1.38 -30.25
CA LEU A 232 -0.92 -1.41 -31.33
C LEU A 232 -1.32 -2.31 -32.50
N GLN A 233 -2.08 -3.37 -32.24
CA GLN A 233 -2.62 -4.27 -33.28
C GLN A 233 -3.86 -3.70 -33.98
N GLY A 234 -4.46 -2.63 -33.46
CA GLY A 234 -5.66 -2.02 -34.01
C GLY A 234 -6.93 -2.86 -33.82
N ASN A 235 -6.95 -3.78 -32.86
CA ASN A 235 -8.10 -4.64 -32.54
C ASN A 235 -8.73 -4.36 -31.16
N THR A 236 -8.22 -3.35 -30.43
CA THR A 236 -8.78 -2.94 -29.13
C THR A 236 -10.24 -2.54 -29.22
N THR A 237 -11.01 -2.87 -28.18
CA THR A 237 -12.38 -2.43 -27.96
C THR A 237 -12.49 -1.32 -26.91
N ASN A 238 -11.35 -0.78 -26.45
CA ASN A 238 -11.30 0.30 -25.46
C ASN A 238 -12.18 1.47 -25.93
N PRO A 239 -13.25 1.83 -25.20
CA PRO A 239 -14.15 2.91 -25.62
C PRO A 239 -13.46 4.28 -25.65
N LEU A 240 -12.38 4.49 -24.90
CA LEU A 240 -11.53 5.68 -24.95
C LEU A 240 -10.52 5.66 -26.11
N VAL A 241 -10.47 4.59 -26.90
CA VAL A 241 -9.71 4.53 -28.15
C VAL A 241 -10.62 4.57 -29.38
N VAL A 242 -11.65 3.73 -29.41
CA VAL A 242 -12.53 3.53 -30.58
C VAL A 242 -13.84 4.33 -30.53
N GLY A 243 -14.13 4.98 -29.40
CA GLY A 243 -15.29 5.86 -29.24
C GLY A 243 -15.19 7.15 -30.07
N PRO A 244 -16.16 8.07 -29.90
CA PRO A 244 -16.20 9.35 -30.62
C PRO A 244 -14.88 10.12 -30.51
N ASP A 245 -14.52 10.86 -31.58
CA ASP A 245 -13.22 11.51 -31.68
C ASP A 245 -12.95 12.53 -30.56
N GLU A 246 -13.98 13.19 -30.07
CA GLU A 246 -13.85 14.13 -28.95
C GLU A 246 -13.62 13.40 -27.61
N MET A 247 -14.06 12.14 -27.49
CA MET A 247 -14.06 11.36 -26.25
C MET A 247 -12.94 10.32 -26.16
N ASN A 248 -12.13 10.16 -27.21
CA ASN A 248 -11.09 9.13 -27.30
C ASN A 248 -9.75 9.50 -26.62
N SER A 249 -9.80 9.88 -25.34
CA SER A 249 -8.62 10.32 -24.57
C SER A 249 -7.44 9.35 -24.67
N ASP A 250 -7.68 8.05 -24.56
CA ASP A 250 -6.61 7.05 -24.58
C ASP A 250 -5.92 7.02 -25.93
N LYS A 251 -6.66 7.12 -27.05
CA LYS A 251 -6.05 7.22 -28.39
C LYS A 251 -5.12 8.43 -28.50
N ARG A 252 -5.52 9.58 -27.94
CA ARG A 252 -4.71 10.81 -27.95
C ARG A 252 -3.49 10.69 -27.06
N VAL A 253 -3.64 10.16 -25.84
CA VAL A 253 -2.53 9.94 -24.91
C VAL A 253 -1.55 8.93 -25.49
N PHE A 254 -2.00 7.74 -25.87
CA PHE A 254 -1.13 6.66 -26.37
C PHE A 254 -0.33 7.04 -27.61
N SER A 255 -0.84 7.95 -28.44
CA SER A 255 -0.16 8.46 -29.64
C SER A 255 0.63 9.76 -29.44
N ALA A 256 0.66 10.31 -28.22
CA ALA A 256 1.27 11.62 -27.94
C ALA A 256 2.76 11.69 -28.30
N ASP A 257 3.48 10.58 -28.21
CA ASP A 257 4.90 10.46 -28.56
C ASP A 257 5.14 9.67 -29.86
N LYS A 258 4.11 9.57 -30.71
CA LYS A 258 4.11 8.73 -31.92
C LYS A 258 4.24 7.23 -31.62
N ASN A 259 3.60 6.78 -30.53
CA ASN A 259 3.56 5.40 -30.05
C ASN A 259 4.91 4.83 -29.59
N VAL A 260 5.92 5.65 -29.33
CA VAL A 260 7.25 5.16 -28.91
C VAL A 260 7.15 4.44 -27.56
N THR A 261 6.50 5.05 -26.58
CA THR A 261 6.28 4.47 -25.26
C THR A 261 5.40 3.22 -25.35
N MET A 262 4.31 3.28 -26.12
CA MET A 262 3.42 2.11 -26.30
C MET A 262 4.17 0.93 -26.94
N GLN A 263 5.01 1.16 -27.94
CA GLN A 263 5.84 0.11 -28.54
C GLN A 263 6.79 -0.53 -27.51
N SER A 264 7.36 0.27 -26.60
CA SER A 264 8.19 -0.25 -25.50
C SER A 264 7.38 -1.09 -24.51
N LEU A 265 6.17 -0.63 -24.15
CA LEU A 265 5.28 -1.31 -23.22
C LEU A 265 4.64 -2.59 -23.79
N ALA A 266 4.80 -2.86 -25.09
CA ALA A 266 4.34 -4.11 -25.71
C ALA A 266 5.14 -5.34 -25.23
N ASP A 267 6.34 -5.15 -24.68
CA ASP A 267 7.08 -6.20 -23.98
C ASP A 267 6.55 -6.39 -22.54
N PRO A 268 6.11 -7.60 -22.14
CA PRO A 268 5.53 -7.83 -20.81
C PRO A 268 6.48 -7.50 -19.64
N SER A 269 7.79 -7.72 -19.79
CA SER A 269 8.75 -7.39 -18.74
C SER A 269 8.87 -5.88 -18.56
N THR A 270 8.97 -5.15 -19.67
CA THR A 270 9.05 -3.70 -19.71
C THR A 270 7.77 -3.05 -19.20
N PHE A 271 6.60 -3.59 -19.55
CA PHE A 271 5.32 -3.16 -18.98
C PHE A 271 5.33 -3.28 -17.46
N ARG A 272 5.71 -4.46 -16.93
CA ARG A 272 5.73 -4.69 -15.48
C ARG A 272 6.70 -3.76 -14.75
N THR A 273 7.92 -3.55 -15.24
CA THR A 273 8.89 -2.67 -14.58
C THR A 273 8.49 -1.20 -14.70
N SER A 274 7.94 -0.79 -15.84
CA SER A 274 7.45 0.59 -16.05
C SER A 274 6.25 0.87 -15.17
N CYS A 275 5.30 -0.06 -15.06
CA CYS A 275 4.13 0.07 -14.19
C CYS A 275 4.49 0.11 -12.72
N ALA A 276 5.45 -0.71 -12.27
CA ALA A 276 5.96 -0.63 -10.90
C ALA A 276 6.50 0.78 -10.59
N SER A 277 7.35 1.30 -11.48
CA SER A 277 8.01 2.60 -11.32
C SER A 277 7.03 3.78 -11.37
N ILE A 278 6.13 3.81 -12.37
CA ILE A 278 5.23 4.95 -12.53
C ILE A 278 4.13 4.99 -11.46
N LEU A 279 3.62 3.83 -11.04
CA LEU A 279 2.63 3.76 -9.97
C LEU A 279 3.27 4.06 -8.60
N GLU A 280 4.53 3.68 -8.36
CA GLU A 280 5.28 4.10 -7.17
C GLU A 280 5.43 5.63 -7.13
N ARG A 281 5.84 6.24 -8.26
CA ARG A 281 5.97 7.70 -8.35
C ARG A 281 4.64 8.42 -8.19
N MET A 282 3.55 7.86 -8.73
CA MET A 282 2.19 8.38 -8.51
C MET A 282 1.87 8.43 -7.02
N ILE A 283 1.93 7.30 -6.32
CA ILE A 283 1.54 7.28 -4.90
C ILE A 283 2.51 8.05 -3.99
N ASN A 284 3.74 8.29 -4.42
CA ASN A 284 4.73 9.07 -3.68
C ASN A 284 4.74 10.56 -4.04
N THR A 285 3.84 11.01 -4.91
CA THR A 285 3.64 12.45 -5.19
C THR A 285 2.79 13.03 -4.06
N VAL A 286 3.40 13.84 -3.20
CA VAL A 286 2.79 14.37 -1.95
C VAL A 286 3.15 15.85 -1.78
N PRO A 287 2.44 16.61 -0.92
CA PRO A 287 2.80 17.99 -0.63
C PRO A 287 4.25 18.11 -0.11
N ALA A 288 4.91 19.23 -0.40
CA ALA A 288 6.33 19.43 -0.06
C ALA A 288 6.61 19.45 1.46
N SER A 289 5.57 19.66 2.29
CA SER A 289 5.65 19.56 3.75
C SER A 289 5.67 18.12 4.28
N VAL A 290 5.33 17.13 3.45
CA VAL A 290 5.26 15.72 3.83
C VAL A 290 6.62 15.06 3.55
N THR A 291 7.13 14.34 4.56
CA THR A 291 8.32 13.48 4.39
C THR A 291 7.88 12.03 4.54
N LEU A 292 7.95 11.28 3.45
CA LEU A 292 7.63 9.86 3.45
C LEU A 292 8.75 9.04 4.11
N THR A 293 8.38 7.91 4.71
CA THR A 293 9.35 6.95 5.25
C THR A 293 10.20 6.32 4.13
N ASP A 294 11.19 5.53 4.53
CA ASP A 294 11.73 4.49 3.65
C ASP A 294 10.65 3.50 3.20
N VAL A 295 10.93 2.71 2.16
CA VAL A 295 10.02 1.67 1.70
C VAL A 295 9.75 0.72 2.87
N ILE A 296 8.48 0.55 3.19
CA ILE A 296 8.02 -0.36 4.21
C ILE A 296 8.26 -1.79 3.70
N THR A 297 9.05 -2.55 4.44
CA THR A 297 9.30 -3.96 4.20
C THR A 297 8.87 -4.77 5.43
N PRO A 298 8.50 -6.04 5.27
CA PRO A 298 8.06 -6.84 6.40
C PRO A 298 9.26 -7.17 7.30
N ILE A 299 9.21 -6.74 8.57
CA ILE A 299 10.27 -7.08 9.52
C ILE A 299 10.21 -8.55 9.90
N ASP A 300 11.39 -9.10 10.17
CA ASP A 300 11.56 -10.52 10.44
C ASP A 300 10.86 -10.96 11.72
N ILE A 301 10.93 -10.15 12.77
CA ILE A 301 10.35 -10.42 14.08
C ILE A 301 9.55 -9.20 14.52
N LYS A 302 8.28 -9.40 14.84
CA LYS A 302 7.39 -8.33 15.30
C LYS A 302 6.53 -8.79 16.48
N PRO A 303 6.61 -8.12 17.64
CA PRO A 303 5.62 -8.27 18.69
C PRO A 303 4.25 -7.77 18.21
N SER A 304 3.19 -8.54 18.48
CA SER A 304 1.84 -8.23 18.02
C SER A 304 0.79 -8.50 19.11
N ALA A 305 -0.33 -7.78 19.05
CA ALA A 305 -1.43 -7.87 20.01
C ALA A 305 -0.98 -7.83 21.49
N LEU A 306 0.06 -7.04 21.78
CA LEU A 306 0.59 -6.91 23.14
C LEU A 306 -0.42 -6.23 24.07
N GLN A 307 -0.62 -6.82 25.24
CA GLN A 307 -1.45 -6.27 26.31
C GLN A 307 -0.71 -6.35 27.64
N VAL A 308 -0.77 -5.25 28.40
CA VAL A 308 -0.21 -5.15 29.75
C VAL A 308 -1.27 -4.56 30.66
N TYR A 309 -1.60 -5.28 31.73
CA TYR A 309 -2.57 -4.83 32.74
C TYR A 309 -2.21 -5.35 34.13
N LEU A 310 -2.81 -4.80 35.19
CA LEU A 310 -2.60 -5.31 36.54
C LEU A 310 -3.30 -6.66 36.72
N ALA A 311 -2.55 -7.70 37.05
CA ALA A 311 -3.12 -8.97 37.47
C ALA A 311 -3.65 -8.87 38.91
N ASN A 312 -2.91 -8.16 39.77
CA ASN A 312 -3.26 -7.84 41.16
C ASN A 312 -2.35 -6.71 41.68
N ALA A 313 -2.43 -6.40 42.99
CA ALA A 313 -1.67 -5.33 43.64
C ALA A 313 -0.13 -5.49 43.58
N THR A 314 0.38 -6.67 43.21
CA THR A 314 1.82 -6.99 43.22
C THR A 314 2.35 -7.51 41.88
N ALA A 315 1.49 -7.73 40.89
CA ALA A 315 1.86 -8.33 39.62
C ALA A 315 1.12 -7.71 38.43
N ILE A 316 1.84 -7.57 37.32
CA ILE A 316 1.27 -7.30 36.01
C ILE A 316 0.99 -8.62 35.29
N HIS A 317 -0.02 -8.62 34.43
CA HIS A 317 -0.19 -9.60 33.38
C HIS A 317 0.34 -9.03 32.07
N LEU A 318 1.11 -9.83 31.35
CA LEU A 318 1.61 -9.53 30.02
C LEU A 318 1.21 -10.68 29.10
N GLU A 319 0.53 -10.34 28.01
CA GLU A 319 0.16 -11.29 26.97
C GLU A 319 0.27 -10.69 25.58
N GLY A 320 0.33 -11.56 24.57
CA GLY A 320 0.41 -11.18 23.17
C GLY A 320 1.00 -12.29 22.32
N ALA A 321 1.54 -11.93 21.16
CA ALA A 321 2.21 -12.86 20.28
C ALA A 321 3.52 -12.28 19.70
N ILE A 322 4.42 -13.18 19.31
CA ILE A 322 5.58 -12.88 18.48
C ILE A 322 5.28 -13.39 17.07
N ARG A 323 5.20 -12.47 16.12
CA ARG A 323 5.12 -12.77 14.69
C ARG A 323 6.53 -12.98 14.14
N VAL A 324 6.78 -14.15 13.58
CA VAL A 324 8.01 -14.51 12.89
C VAL A 324 7.71 -14.61 11.40
N ARG A 325 8.45 -13.87 10.56
CA ARG A 325 8.40 -14.03 9.10
C ARG A 325 9.01 -15.38 8.74
N ILE A 326 8.29 -16.17 7.96
CA ILE A 326 8.69 -17.53 7.54
C ILE A 326 8.80 -17.65 6.02
N THR A 327 8.78 -16.53 5.28
CA THR A 327 8.85 -16.52 3.81
C THR A 327 10.05 -17.31 3.29
N GLU A 328 11.20 -17.18 3.95
CA GLU A 328 12.47 -17.81 3.53
C GLU A 328 13.04 -18.76 4.61
N ARG A 329 12.23 -19.15 5.59
CA ARG A 329 12.66 -20.04 6.69
C ARG A 329 11.57 -21.02 7.11
N THR A 330 11.99 -22.17 7.62
CA THR A 330 11.07 -23.09 8.30
C THR A 330 10.54 -22.44 9.59
N PRO A 331 9.24 -22.56 9.91
CA PRO A 331 8.71 -22.08 11.18
C PRO A 331 9.45 -22.72 12.36
N PRO A 332 9.96 -21.93 13.33
CA PRO A 332 10.62 -22.49 14.51
C PRO A 332 9.71 -23.40 15.35
N ASP A 333 10.24 -24.50 15.88
CA ASP A 333 9.45 -25.37 16.78
C ASP A 333 9.15 -24.72 18.13
N SER A 334 10.05 -23.83 18.58
CA SER A 334 9.92 -23.08 19.82
C SER A 334 10.48 -21.67 19.66
N VAL A 335 9.84 -20.71 20.30
CA VAL A 335 10.29 -19.32 20.42
C VAL A 335 10.31 -18.96 21.91
N SER A 336 11.35 -18.26 22.34
CA SER A 336 11.50 -17.81 23.72
C SER A 336 11.85 -16.33 23.75
N MET A 337 11.50 -15.68 24.85
CA MET A 337 11.71 -14.25 25.04
C MET A 337 12.57 -14.01 26.29
N PRO A 338 13.91 -14.13 26.20
CA PRO A 338 14.80 -13.67 27.26
C PRO A 338 14.63 -12.16 27.44
N TYR A 339 14.49 -11.71 28.68
CA TYR A 339 14.14 -10.32 29.00
C TYR A 339 15.02 -9.69 30.09
N ILE A 340 15.07 -8.36 30.07
CA ILE A 340 15.69 -7.52 31.10
C ILE A 340 14.57 -6.90 31.92
N ASP A 341 14.72 -6.88 33.24
CA ASP A 341 13.75 -6.24 34.13
C ASP A 341 13.85 -4.69 34.10
N HIS A 342 12.91 -4.01 34.72
CA HIS A 342 12.87 -2.55 34.88
C HIS A 342 14.12 -1.99 35.59
N ASN A 343 14.76 -2.78 36.45
CA ASN A 343 15.97 -2.39 37.17
C ASN A 343 17.25 -2.57 36.33
N GLY A 344 17.13 -3.08 35.10
CA GLY A 344 18.26 -3.36 34.22
C GLY A 344 18.98 -4.68 34.51
N ASN A 345 18.40 -5.54 35.35
CA ASN A 345 18.98 -6.85 35.66
C ASN A 345 18.58 -7.87 34.60
N SER A 346 19.58 -8.54 34.02
CA SER A 346 19.40 -9.81 33.33
C SER A 346 19.54 -10.94 34.36
N CYS A 347 18.52 -11.80 34.51
CA CYS A 347 18.63 -13.00 35.33
C CYS A 347 18.64 -14.26 34.44
N ASP A 348 19.38 -15.30 34.84
CA ASP A 348 19.50 -16.56 34.06
C ASP A 348 18.15 -17.27 33.84
N THR A 349 17.12 -16.91 34.63
CA THR A 349 15.76 -17.46 34.56
C THR A 349 14.75 -16.48 33.95
N CYS A 350 15.17 -15.29 33.51
CA CYS A 350 14.29 -14.23 33.00
C CYS A 350 13.95 -14.51 31.53
N THR A 351 13.18 -15.58 31.30
CA THR A 351 12.73 -15.99 29.97
C THR A 351 11.25 -16.27 29.98
N ILE A 352 10.52 -15.65 29.05
CA ILE A 352 9.11 -15.95 28.81
C ILE A 352 9.05 -16.99 27.69
N SER A 353 8.45 -18.14 28.00
CA SER A 353 8.18 -19.18 27.00
C SER A 353 6.95 -18.79 26.17
N THR A 354 7.01 -19.02 24.86
CA THR A 354 5.87 -18.89 23.97
C THR A 354 5.33 -20.27 23.57
N ARG A 355 4.15 -20.30 22.97
CA ARG A 355 3.57 -21.48 22.31
C ARG A 355 3.09 -21.11 20.91
N PRO A 356 3.24 -21.97 19.90
CA PRO A 356 2.66 -21.70 18.59
C PRO A 356 1.15 -21.43 18.71
N ALA A 357 0.67 -20.38 18.06
CA ALA A 357 -0.76 -20.09 18.03
C ALA A 357 -1.51 -21.24 17.32
N ILE A 358 -2.67 -21.62 17.87
CA ILE A 358 -3.46 -22.75 17.37
C ILE A 358 -4.58 -22.33 16.42
N PHE A 359 -5.15 -21.14 16.60
CA PHE A 359 -6.23 -20.65 15.76
C PHE A 359 -5.71 -20.40 14.33
N GLN A 360 -6.39 -20.95 13.32
CA GLN A 360 -5.93 -20.96 11.92
C GLN A 360 -4.50 -21.49 11.76
N GLY A 361 -4.07 -22.38 12.66
CA GLY A 361 -2.73 -22.92 12.71
C GLY A 361 -1.66 -21.88 13.04
N GLY A 362 -2.01 -20.69 13.54
CA GLY A 362 -1.06 -19.64 13.88
C GLY A 362 -0.29 -19.10 12.68
N SER A 363 -0.83 -19.27 11.48
CA SER A 363 -0.19 -18.83 10.24
C SER A 363 -0.90 -17.59 9.70
N GLY A 364 -0.12 -16.61 9.23
CA GLY A 364 -0.62 -15.46 8.48
C GLY A 364 0.08 -15.35 7.13
N THR A 365 -0.58 -14.76 6.13
CA THR A 365 0.01 -14.59 4.79
C THR A 365 -0.33 -13.24 4.18
N GLY A 366 0.62 -12.69 3.46
CA GLY A 366 0.46 -11.57 2.53
C GLY A 366 0.36 -12.06 1.09
N TYR A 367 0.76 -11.19 0.15
CA TYR A 367 0.86 -11.54 -1.26
C TYR A 367 2.12 -12.38 -1.57
N ASP A 368 3.27 -12.01 -1.01
CA ASP A 368 4.54 -12.75 -1.16
C ASP A 368 5.07 -13.32 0.16
N ASP A 369 4.49 -12.87 1.29
CA ASP A 369 5.05 -13.14 2.61
C ASP A 369 4.22 -14.13 3.40
N SER A 370 4.90 -14.91 4.24
CA SER A 370 4.28 -15.84 5.17
C SER A 370 4.81 -15.60 6.57
N PHE A 371 3.94 -15.78 7.56
CA PHE A 371 4.22 -15.51 8.97
C PHE A 371 3.73 -16.65 9.85
N LYS A 372 4.43 -16.87 10.96
CA LYS A 372 4.03 -17.76 12.06
C LYS A 372 3.96 -16.96 13.35
N PHE A 373 2.94 -17.22 14.16
CA PHE A 373 2.70 -16.53 15.42
C PHE A 373 2.89 -17.46 16.61
N TYR A 374 3.52 -16.93 17.66
CA TYR A 374 3.78 -17.62 18.91
C TYR A 374 3.23 -16.79 20.06
N GLU A 375 2.20 -17.29 20.71
CA GLU A 375 1.50 -16.63 21.82
C GLU A 375 2.24 -16.82 23.13
N PHE A 376 2.12 -15.82 24.00
CA PHE A 376 2.55 -15.92 25.39
C PHE A 376 1.55 -15.20 26.29
N SER A 377 1.48 -15.67 27.53
CA SER A 377 0.67 -15.08 28.59
C SER A 377 1.36 -15.42 29.91
N THR A 378 1.78 -14.40 30.64
CA THR A 378 2.57 -14.55 31.85
C THR A 378 2.25 -13.47 32.87
N SER A 379 2.43 -13.79 34.16
CA SER A 379 2.33 -12.80 35.24
C SER A 379 3.71 -12.50 35.78
N LEU A 380 4.07 -11.23 35.85
CA LEU A 380 5.37 -10.76 36.30
C LEU A 380 5.20 -9.89 37.56
N PRO A 381 6.05 -10.02 38.59
CA PRO A 381 6.04 -9.10 39.72
C PRO A 381 6.26 -7.65 39.25
N ILE A 382 5.55 -6.69 39.85
CA ILE A 382 5.69 -5.27 39.48
C ILE A 382 7.14 -4.79 39.66
N GLU A 383 7.75 -5.13 40.80
CA GLU A 383 9.11 -4.72 41.19
C GLU A 383 10.22 -5.23 40.27
N THR A 384 9.98 -6.31 39.53
CA THR A 384 10.94 -6.94 38.60
C THR A 384 10.28 -7.17 37.23
N SER A 385 9.35 -6.28 36.86
CA SER A 385 8.63 -6.40 35.59
C SER A 385 9.56 -6.14 34.40
N ILE A 386 9.21 -6.72 33.26
CA ILE A 386 9.96 -6.60 32.01
C ILE A 386 10.08 -5.14 31.53
N SER A 387 11.24 -4.76 30.99
CA SER A 387 11.46 -3.48 30.31
C SER A 387 11.79 -3.65 28.83
N THR A 388 12.50 -4.72 28.48
CA THR A 388 12.82 -5.07 27.09
C THR A 388 13.07 -6.58 27.00
N PHE A 389 12.88 -7.16 25.81
CA PHE A 389 13.22 -8.56 25.54
C PHE A 389 13.91 -8.71 24.20
N ASN A 390 14.61 -9.83 24.04
CA ASN A 390 14.99 -10.35 22.73
C ASN A 390 14.10 -11.54 22.38
N VAL A 391 14.14 -11.96 21.12
CA VAL A 391 13.46 -13.17 20.67
C VAL A 391 14.52 -14.20 20.29
N ALA A 392 14.46 -15.38 20.88
CA ALA A 392 15.43 -16.45 20.65
C ALA A 392 14.76 -17.74 20.18
N PHE A 393 15.27 -18.28 19.07
CA PHE A 393 14.91 -19.58 18.52
C PHE A 393 16.01 -20.10 17.59
N ALA A 394 16.07 -21.41 17.36
CA ALA A 394 17.05 -22.04 16.47
C ALA A 394 18.53 -21.68 16.73
N GLY A 395 18.88 -21.27 17.95
CA GLY A 395 20.23 -20.81 18.30
C GLY A 395 20.53 -19.35 17.88
N GLU A 396 19.56 -18.66 17.29
CA GLU A 396 19.61 -17.24 16.94
C GLU A 396 19.00 -16.38 18.05
N ASN A 397 19.53 -15.18 18.21
CA ASN A 397 19.00 -14.15 19.10
C ASN A 397 18.70 -12.89 18.27
N HIS A 398 17.42 -12.53 18.18
CA HIS A 398 16.94 -11.35 17.49
C HIS A 398 16.74 -10.23 18.50
N ASP A 399 17.52 -9.17 18.37
CA ASP A 399 17.66 -8.10 19.35
C ASP A 399 17.21 -6.74 18.81
N ASN A 400 16.38 -6.72 17.76
CA ASN A 400 15.78 -5.50 17.21
C ASN A 400 16.84 -4.43 16.89
N SER A 401 17.86 -4.80 16.11
CA SER A 401 19.02 -3.96 15.77
C SER A 401 19.84 -3.53 16.99
N GLY A 402 19.99 -4.43 17.97
CA GLY A 402 20.75 -4.21 19.21
C GLY A 402 20.02 -3.45 20.31
N GLY A 403 18.80 -2.96 20.08
CA GLY A 403 18.01 -2.21 21.07
C GLY A 403 17.11 -3.05 21.98
N GLY A 404 16.87 -4.31 21.61
CA GLY A 404 15.81 -5.15 22.17
C GLY A 404 14.41 -4.64 21.78
N PHE A 405 13.38 -5.44 22.09
CA PHE A 405 11.97 -5.09 21.92
C PHE A 405 11.45 -4.47 23.22
N PRO A 406 11.26 -3.13 23.28
CA PRO A 406 10.90 -2.45 24.52
C PRO A 406 9.45 -2.72 24.92
N ILE A 407 9.20 -2.85 26.23
CA ILE A 407 7.87 -2.91 26.85
C ILE A 407 7.76 -1.79 27.87
N ARG A 408 6.70 -0.97 27.76
CA ARG A 408 6.38 0.03 28.78
C ARG A 408 5.33 -0.54 29.72
N THR A 409 5.73 -0.85 30.95
CA THR A 409 4.83 -1.33 32.01
C THR A 409 4.21 -0.20 32.83
N GLU A 410 4.68 1.04 32.64
CA GLU A 410 4.23 2.26 33.35
C GLU A 410 2.85 2.77 32.88
N ILE A 411 2.44 2.41 31.66
CA ILE A 411 1.14 2.79 31.09
C ILE A 411 0.23 1.56 31.15
N LEU A 412 -0.48 1.41 32.27
CA LEU A 412 -1.43 0.32 32.46
C LEU A 412 -2.75 0.67 31.78
N HIS A 413 -3.02 0.05 30.64
CA HIS A 413 -4.35 0.09 30.03
C HIS A 413 -5.25 -0.86 30.82
N GLN A 414 -6.20 -0.32 31.59
CA GLN A 414 -7.29 -1.14 32.15
C GLN A 414 -8.30 -1.41 31.02
N PRO A 415 -8.48 -2.68 30.58
CA PRO A 415 -9.66 -3.01 29.78
C PRO A 415 -10.90 -2.71 30.64
N GLN A 416 -11.83 -1.92 30.11
CA GLN A 416 -13.17 -1.76 30.71
C GLN A 416 -14.02 -3.01 30.48
#